data_AF-A0A926K5E4-F1
#
_entry.id   AF-A0A926K5E4-F1
#
_cell.length_a   1.000
_cell.length_b   1.000
_cell.length_c   1.000
_cell.angle_alpha   90.00
_cell.angle_beta   90.00
_cell.angle_gamma   90.00
#
_symmetry.space_group_name_H-M   'P 1'
#
loop_
_entity.id
_entity.type
_entity.pdbx_description
1 polymer ?
#
loop_
_entity_poly.entity_id
_entity_poly.type
_entity_poly.pdbx_seq_one_letter_code
_entity_poly.pdbx_strand_id
1 'polypeptide(L)'
;MSDPVFQPAPQQPLTPQPAYPLQQQYVQQPPTGRKSWALGFLAYIPAPLVGIVIAGIVMAAVYPSTKRRGIPLATENARIAANWGLTVLSVVVLLGLYVLTLAVGFPETKSAGFFPIGFAVLGYVVLAIAHAVVTIAGTVISGTRVFRNPLAIPFLRPSA
;
A
#
# COMPACT_ATOMS: atom_id res chain seq x y z
N MET A 1 -29.42 -17.14 -80.14
CA MET A 1 -28.81 -17.10 -78.80
C MET A 1 -28.75 -15.64 -78.41
N SER A 2 -29.59 -15.23 -77.46
CA SER A 2 -29.68 -13.86 -76.97
C SER A 2 -28.82 -13.75 -75.70
N ASP A 3 -27.84 -12.85 -75.71
CA ASP A 3 -26.96 -12.59 -74.56
C ASP A 3 -27.74 -11.91 -73.42
N PRO A 4 -27.49 -12.26 -72.15
CA PRO A 4 -28.11 -11.58 -71.03
C PRO A 4 -27.51 -10.17 -70.86
N VAL A 5 -28.38 -9.16 -70.87
CA VAL A 5 -28.00 -7.76 -70.59
C VAL A 5 -27.64 -7.64 -69.11
N PHE A 6 -26.37 -7.32 -68.83
CA PHE A 6 -25.90 -7.05 -67.48
C PHE A 6 -26.42 -5.66 -67.04
N GLN A 7 -27.38 -5.62 -66.11
CA GLN A 7 -27.80 -4.38 -65.46
C GLN A 7 -26.87 -4.08 -64.29
N PRO A 8 -26.15 -2.94 -64.26
CA PRO A 8 -25.37 -2.55 -63.09
C PRO A 8 -26.30 -2.23 -61.92
N ALA A 9 -25.96 -2.76 -60.74
CA ALA A 9 -26.72 -2.55 -59.52
C ALA A 9 -26.71 -1.06 -59.11
N PRO A 10 -27.79 -0.54 -58.49
CA PRO A 10 -27.83 0.84 -58.00
C PRO A 10 -26.72 1.08 -56.98
N GLN A 11 -25.84 2.05 -57.26
CA GLN A 11 -24.86 2.50 -56.28
C GLN A 11 -25.59 3.19 -55.12
N GLN A 12 -25.59 2.55 -53.95
CA GLN A 12 -26.13 3.16 -52.74
C GLN A 12 -25.28 4.38 -52.36
N PRO A 13 -25.88 5.54 -52.07
CA PRO A 13 -25.14 6.72 -51.64
C PRO A 13 -24.42 6.44 -50.31
N LEU A 14 -23.08 6.56 -50.32
CA LEU A 14 -22.25 6.56 -49.13
C LEU A 14 -22.64 7.77 -48.26
N THR A 15 -23.46 7.52 -47.24
CA THR A 15 -23.78 8.52 -46.23
C THR A 15 -22.52 8.82 -45.40
N PRO A 16 -22.20 10.09 -45.13
CA PRO A 16 -21.09 10.43 -44.24
C PRO A 16 -21.33 9.82 -42.86
N GLN A 17 -20.49 8.86 -42.47
CA GLN A 17 -20.52 8.30 -41.13
C GLN A 17 -20.17 9.40 -40.11
N PRO A 18 -21.00 9.64 -39.07
CA PRO A 18 -20.65 10.57 -38.00
C PRO A 18 -19.33 10.14 -37.36
N ALA A 19 -18.34 11.03 -37.36
CA ALA A 19 -17.08 10.82 -36.66
C ALA A 19 -17.35 10.86 -35.15
N TYR A 20 -17.56 9.68 -34.55
CA TYR A 20 -17.62 9.57 -33.10
C TYR A 20 -16.24 9.93 -32.52
N PRO A 21 -16.17 10.74 -31.45
CA PRO A 21 -14.90 11.00 -30.79
C PRO A 21 -14.32 9.67 -30.33
N LEU A 22 -13.07 9.39 -30.72
CA LEU A 22 -12.31 8.23 -30.22
C LEU A 22 -12.34 8.29 -28.70
N GLN A 23 -13.10 7.39 -28.08
CA GLN A 23 -13.06 7.22 -26.63
C GLN A 23 -11.62 6.81 -26.30
N GLN A 24 -10.88 7.70 -25.63
CA GLN A 24 -9.57 7.37 -25.10
C GLN A 24 -9.74 6.19 -24.16
N GLN A 25 -9.38 5.02 -24.66
CA GLN A 25 -9.42 3.78 -23.90
C GLN A 25 -8.36 3.90 -22.82
N TYR A 26 -8.77 4.36 -21.63
CA TYR A 26 -7.91 4.44 -20.45
C TYR A 26 -7.38 3.03 -20.19
N VAL A 27 -6.13 2.78 -20.56
CA VAL A 27 -5.47 1.51 -20.28
C VAL A 27 -5.27 1.46 -18.77
N GLN A 28 -6.16 0.76 -18.08
CA GLN A 28 -6.05 0.49 -16.65
C GLN A 28 -4.78 -0.35 -16.44
N GLN A 29 -3.76 0.26 -15.85
CA GLN A 29 -2.53 -0.44 -15.49
C GLN A 29 -2.87 -1.59 -14.52
N PRO A 30 -2.32 -2.80 -14.72
CA PRO A 30 -2.56 -3.92 -13.82
C PRO A 30 -2.25 -3.53 -12.37
N PRO A 31 -3.10 -3.88 -11.38
CA PRO A 31 -2.80 -3.67 -9.98
C PRO A 31 -1.44 -4.27 -9.59
N THR A 32 -0.58 -3.48 -8.95
CA THR A 32 0.80 -3.90 -8.61
C THR A 32 1.04 -4.01 -7.10
N GLY A 33 0.10 -3.55 -6.27
CA GLY A 33 0.24 -3.50 -4.80
C GLY A 33 0.79 -2.16 -4.28
N ARG A 34 1.07 -1.19 -5.16
CA ARG A 34 1.51 0.17 -4.79
C ARG A 34 0.62 0.86 -3.75
N LYS A 35 -0.70 0.70 -3.88
CA LYS A 35 -1.66 1.31 -2.96
C LYS A 35 -1.45 0.83 -1.52
N SER A 36 -1.12 -0.45 -1.31
CA SER A 36 -0.88 -1.01 0.01
C SER A 36 0.32 -0.37 0.72
N TRP A 37 1.35 0.04 -0.03
CA TRP A 37 2.48 0.79 0.51
C TRP A 37 2.16 2.27 0.74
N ALA A 38 1.45 2.89 -0.20
CA ALA A 38 1.08 4.31 -0.12
C ALA A 38 0.19 4.62 1.09
N LEU A 39 -0.64 3.66 1.52
CA LEU A 39 -1.44 3.79 2.75
C LEU A 39 -0.57 3.95 4.01
N GLY A 40 0.71 3.59 3.96
CA GLY A 40 1.65 3.85 5.03
C GLY A 40 1.91 5.34 5.30
N PHE A 41 1.66 6.24 4.34
CA PHE A 41 1.83 7.68 4.53
C PHE A 41 0.78 8.30 5.46
N LEU A 42 -0.29 7.57 5.80
CA LEU A 42 -1.23 7.97 6.86
C LEU A 42 -0.51 8.20 8.21
N ALA A 43 0.70 7.65 8.37
CA ALA A 43 1.57 7.88 9.52
C ALA A 43 1.93 9.35 9.77
N TYR A 44 1.90 10.18 8.72
CA TYR A 44 2.35 11.57 8.76
C TYR A 44 1.22 12.60 8.76
N ILE A 45 -0.03 12.15 8.93
CA ILE A 45 -1.12 13.04 9.35
C ILE A 45 -0.69 13.67 10.68
N PRO A 46 -0.93 14.98 10.94
CA PRO A 46 -0.46 15.70 12.13
C PRO A 46 -1.11 15.23 13.44
N ALA A 47 -0.83 13.98 13.80
CA ALA A 47 -1.24 13.24 14.98
C ALA A 47 -0.25 12.06 15.13
N PRO A 48 1.00 12.31 15.56
CA PRO A 48 2.15 11.40 15.34
C PRO A 48 1.92 9.94 15.80
N LEU A 49 1.32 9.72 16.97
CA LEU A 49 1.01 8.36 17.45
C LEU A 49 -0.22 7.74 16.77
N VAL A 50 -1.25 8.54 16.53
CA VAL A 50 -2.50 8.06 15.96
C VAL A 50 -2.30 7.71 14.49
N GLY A 51 -1.59 8.55 13.75
CA GLY A 51 -1.29 8.34 12.34
C GLY A 51 -0.53 7.05 12.11
N ILE A 52 0.55 6.80 12.85
CA ILE A 52 1.39 5.60 12.64
C ILE A 52 0.62 4.30 12.96
N VAL A 53 -0.26 4.35 13.97
CA VAL A 53 -1.15 3.23 14.31
C VAL A 53 -2.17 3.00 13.20
N ILE A 54 -2.85 4.06 12.73
CA ILE A 54 -3.79 3.98 11.62
C ILE A 54 -3.11 3.40 10.37
N ALA A 55 -1.92 3.89 10.04
CA ALA A 55 -1.14 3.39 8.90
C ALA A 55 -0.88 1.89 9.01
N GLY A 56 -0.37 1.43 10.16
CA GLY A 56 -0.11 0.00 10.39
C GLY A 56 -1.37 -0.86 10.25
N ILE A 57 -2.49 -0.43 10.84
CA ILE A 57 -3.78 -1.13 10.77
C ILE A 57 -4.27 -1.19 9.32
N VAL A 58 -4.30 -0.06 8.63
CA VAL A 58 -4.83 0.03 7.27
C VAL A 58 -3.98 -0.78 6.29
N MET A 59 -2.64 -0.73 6.40
CA MET A 59 -1.74 -1.56 5.60
C MET A 59 -2.02 -3.06 5.78
N ALA A 60 -2.32 -3.50 7.01
CA ALA A 60 -2.69 -4.90 7.28
C ALA A 60 -4.10 -5.24 6.75
N ALA A 61 -5.07 -4.36 6.96
CA ALA A 61 -6.48 -4.58 6.64
C ALA A 61 -6.77 -4.67 5.13
N VAL A 62 -5.96 -4.02 4.29
CA VAL A 62 -6.17 -4.08 2.82
C VAL A 62 -5.69 -5.37 2.17
N TYR A 63 -4.83 -6.15 2.85
CA TYR A 63 -4.28 -7.38 2.28
C TYR A 63 -5.34 -8.43 1.89
N PRO A 64 -6.31 -8.80 2.76
CA PRO A 64 -7.35 -9.77 2.41
C PRO A 64 -8.14 -9.38 1.14
N SER A 65 -8.48 -8.11 0.99
CA SER A 65 -9.19 -7.61 -0.18
C SER A 65 -8.35 -7.71 -1.46
N THR A 66 -7.04 -7.47 -1.36
CA THR A 66 -6.11 -7.59 -2.49
C THR A 66 -5.89 -9.05 -2.86
N LYS A 67 -5.74 -9.93 -1.86
CA LYS A 67 -5.61 -11.38 -2.05
C LYS A 67 -6.80 -11.97 -2.81
N ARG A 68 -8.03 -11.55 -2.48
CA ARG A 68 -9.26 -12.00 -3.17
C ARG A 68 -9.29 -11.64 -4.65
N ARG A 69 -8.54 -10.62 -5.10
CA ARG A 69 -8.44 -10.26 -6.53
C ARG A 69 -7.53 -11.20 -7.32
N GLY A 70 -6.72 -12.02 -6.65
CA GLY A 70 -5.92 -13.08 -7.30
C GLY A 70 -4.74 -12.61 -8.14
N ILE A 71 -4.43 -11.31 -8.17
CA ILE A 71 -3.30 -10.79 -8.96
C ILE A 71 -1.99 -11.06 -8.20
N PRO A 72 -1.06 -11.89 -8.73
CA PRO A 72 0.09 -12.37 -7.95
C PRO A 72 0.99 -11.24 -7.44
N LEU A 73 1.37 -10.31 -8.34
CA LEU A 73 2.23 -9.17 -8.00
C LEU A 73 1.61 -8.27 -6.93
N ALA A 74 0.33 -7.91 -7.09
CA ALA A 74 -0.37 -7.08 -6.12
C ALA A 74 -0.52 -7.76 -4.77
N THR A 75 -0.83 -9.06 -4.78
CA THR A 75 -1.04 -9.85 -3.56
C THR A 75 0.24 -9.96 -2.76
N GLU A 76 1.36 -10.23 -3.42
CA GLU A 76 2.64 -10.36 -2.73
C GLU A 76 3.13 -9.02 -2.17
N ASN A 77 3.05 -7.93 -2.95
CA ASN A 77 3.37 -6.60 -2.45
C ASN A 77 2.46 -6.16 -1.30
N ALA A 78 1.16 -6.48 -1.37
CA ALA A 78 0.22 -6.19 -0.28
C ALA A 78 0.51 -7.02 0.97
N ARG A 79 0.95 -8.28 0.83
CA ARG A 79 1.37 -9.13 1.95
C ARG A 79 2.58 -8.56 2.67
N ILE A 80 3.60 -8.15 1.92
CA ILE A 80 4.83 -7.59 2.49
C ILE A 80 4.53 -6.24 3.16
N ALA A 81 3.69 -5.41 2.54
CA ALA A 81 3.20 -4.16 3.14
C ALA A 81 2.46 -4.42 4.47
N ALA A 82 1.54 -5.40 4.49
CA ALA A 82 0.81 -5.79 5.69
C ALA A 82 1.75 -6.28 6.81
N ASN A 83 2.76 -7.11 6.47
CA ASN A 83 3.77 -7.55 7.43
C ASN A 83 4.57 -6.39 8.01
N TRP A 84 4.94 -5.41 7.20
CA TRP A 84 5.57 -4.18 7.68
C TRP A 84 4.65 -3.40 8.61
N GLY A 85 3.39 -3.18 8.23
CA GLY A 85 2.40 -2.50 9.07
C GLY A 85 2.21 -3.18 10.42
N LEU A 86 2.13 -4.52 10.44
CA LEU A 86 2.07 -5.31 11.68
C LEU A 86 3.35 -5.18 12.51
N THR A 87 4.53 -5.15 11.87
CA THR A 87 5.81 -4.94 12.55
C THR A 87 5.83 -3.59 13.26
N VAL A 88 5.43 -2.53 12.56
CA VAL A 88 5.30 -1.18 13.13
C VAL A 88 4.34 -1.17 14.31
N LEU A 89 3.17 -1.80 14.19
CA LEU A 89 2.22 -1.90 15.30
C LEU A 89 2.80 -2.64 16.50
N SER A 90 3.48 -3.77 16.29
CA SER A 90 4.13 -4.51 17.37
C SER A 90 5.16 -3.66 18.09
N VAL A 91 6.00 -2.92 17.35
CA VAL A 91 7.01 -2.04 17.97
C VAL A 91 6.34 -0.89 18.73
N VAL A 92 5.32 -0.24 18.18
CA VAL A 92 4.58 0.83 18.88
C VAL A 92 3.95 0.32 20.18
N VAL A 93 3.34 -0.88 20.16
CA VAL A 93 2.78 -1.52 21.36
C VAL A 93 3.88 -1.79 22.38
N LEU A 94 5.03 -2.32 21.98
CA LEU A 94 6.15 -2.58 22.89
C LEU A 94 6.70 -1.29 23.52
N LEU A 95 6.82 -0.21 22.75
CA LEU A 95 7.22 1.10 23.28
C LEU A 95 6.19 1.65 24.26
N GLY A 96 4.90 1.51 23.95
CA GLY A 96 3.81 1.91 24.85
C GLY A 96 3.80 1.11 26.16
N LEU A 97 3.98 -0.21 26.07
CA LEU A 97 4.11 -1.08 27.23
C LEU A 97 5.32 -0.72 28.08
N TYR A 98 6.46 -0.43 27.45
CA TYR A 98 7.66 0.03 28.15
C TYR A 98 7.40 1.31 28.95
N VAL A 99 6.78 2.32 28.34
CA VAL A 99 6.41 3.57 29.03
C VAL A 99 5.42 3.31 30.16
N LEU A 100 4.43 2.44 29.95
CA LEU A 100 3.46 2.06 30.98
C LEU A 100 4.14 1.37 32.18
N THR A 101 5.07 0.45 31.91
CA THR A 101 5.85 -0.23 32.96
C THR A 101 6.68 0.77 33.77
N LEU A 102 7.31 1.75 33.14
CA LEU A 102 8.02 2.82 33.86
C LEU A 102 7.06 3.64 34.73
N ALA A 103 5.91 4.04 34.16
CA ALA A 103 4.95 4.90 34.85
C ALA A 103 4.29 4.25 36.08
N VAL A 104 4.05 2.93 36.03
CA VAL A 104 3.35 2.18 37.07
C VAL A 104 4.33 1.48 38.03
N GLY A 105 5.39 0.88 37.50
CA GLY A 105 6.33 0.05 38.27
C GLY A 105 7.50 0.81 38.89
N PHE A 106 7.84 1.99 38.37
CA PHE A 106 9.04 2.75 38.75
C PHE A 106 8.74 4.25 38.86
N PRO A 107 7.86 4.69 39.78
CA PRO A 107 7.37 6.07 39.84
C PRO A 107 8.48 7.11 40.08
N GLU A 108 9.61 6.74 40.68
CA GLU A 108 10.80 7.56 40.86
C GLU A 108 11.38 8.06 39.53
N THR A 109 11.14 7.32 38.44
CA THR A 109 11.59 7.69 37.08
C THR A 109 10.96 8.99 36.57
N LYS A 110 9.87 9.46 37.18
CA LYS A 110 9.26 10.77 36.85
C LYS A 110 10.20 11.96 37.14
N SER A 111 11.15 11.77 38.05
CA SER A 111 12.17 12.75 38.39
C SER A 111 13.53 12.49 37.72
N ALA A 112 13.66 11.34 37.05
CA ALA A 112 14.89 10.91 36.39
C ALA A 112 14.98 11.52 34.99
N GLY A 113 15.39 12.79 34.90
CA GLY A 113 15.82 13.47 33.66
C GLY A 113 15.21 12.99 32.34
N PHE A 114 16.05 12.76 31.32
CA PHE A 114 15.60 12.21 30.03
C PHE A 114 15.54 10.68 30.03
N PHE A 115 16.46 9.99 30.72
CA PHE A 115 16.47 8.54 30.81
C PHE A 115 15.82 8.09 32.11
N PRO A 116 14.93 7.08 32.08
CA PRO A 116 14.83 6.04 31.04
C PRO A 116 13.83 6.30 29.90
N ILE A 117 12.90 7.26 30.03
CA ILE A 117 11.84 7.48 29.03
C ILE A 117 12.37 7.82 27.62
N GLY A 118 13.56 8.40 27.55
CA GLY A 118 14.27 8.73 26.33
C GLY A 118 14.50 7.55 25.39
N PHE A 119 14.61 6.32 25.90
CA PHE A 119 14.67 5.13 25.05
C PHE A 119 13.41 4.95 24.21
N ALA A 120 12.23 5.24 24.78
CA ALA A 120 10.97 5.17 24.05
C ALA A 120 10.88 6.25 22.98
N VAL A 121 11.29 7.48 23.32
CA VAL A 121 11.30 8.63 22.41
C VAL A 121 12.23 8.38 21.22
N LEU A 122 13.48 7.99 21.48
CA LEU A 122 14.44 7.69 20.42
C LEU A 122 14.00 6.49 19.58
N GLY A 123 13.50 5.43 20.23
CA GLY A 123 12.96 4.25 19.53
C GLY A 123 11.81 4.60 18.58
N TYR A 124 10.91 5.48 19.02
CA TYR A 124 9.82 5.98 18.18
C TYR A 124 10.33 6.80 16.99
N VAL A 125 11.31 7.70 17.19
CA VAL A 125 11.90 8.50 16.11
C VAL A 125 12.58 7.59 15.06
N VAL A 126 13.36 6.60 15.50
CA VAL A 126 13.98 5.63 14.60
C VAL A 126 12.92 4.84 13.83
N LEU A 127 11.85 4.40 14.50
CA LEU A 127 10.74 3.71 13.86
C LEU A 127 10.04 4.58 12.82
N ALA A 128 9.78 5.86 13.11
CA ALA A 128 9.14 6.79 12.20
C ALA A 128 10.00 7.01 10.94
N ILE A 129 11.32 7.20 11.10
CA ILE A 129 12.24 7.33 9.96
C ILE A 129 12.28 6.04 9.13
N ALA A 130 12.43 4.88 9.79
CA ALA A 130 12.43 3.60 9.10
C ALA A 130 11.11 3.38 8.34
N HIS A 131 9.97 3.73 8.95
CA HIS A 131 8.66 3.67 8.32
C HIS A 131 8.59 4.55 7.08
N ALA A 132 9.09 5.79 7.13
CA ALA A 132 9.14 6.69 5.98
C ALA A 132 9.92 6.07 4.82
N VAL A 133 11.14 5.62 5.08
CA VAL A 133 12.03 5.05 4.08
C VAL A 133 11.41 3.81 3.45
N VAL A 134 10.91 2.88 4.27
CA VAL A 134 10.31 1.63 3.80
C VAL A 134 9.03 1.89 3.00
N THR A 135 8.17 2.83 3.42
CA THR A 135 6.93 3.14 2.68
C THR A 135 7.18 3.89 1.38
N ILE A 136 8.16 4.78 1.32
CA ILE A 136 8.62 5.41 0.07
C ILE A 136 9.16 4.35 -0.87
N ALA A 137 10.14 3.55 -0.43
CA ALA A 137 10.75 2.50 -1.24
C ALA A 137 9.72 1.48 -1.72
N GLY A 138 8.84 1.04 -0.81
CA GLY A 138 7.73 0.14 -1.12
C GLY A 138 6.81 0.72 -2.18
N THR A 139 6.39 1.98 -2.05
CA THR A 139 5.49 2.63 -3.02
C THR A 139 6.12 2.74 -4.41
N VAL A 140 7.40 3.12 -4.48
CA VAL A 140 8.13 3.28 -5.75
C VAL A 140 8.36 1.92 -6.41
N ILE A 141 8.95 0.97 -5.68
CA ILE A 141 9.40 -0.33 -6.20
C ILE A 141 8.21 -1.23 -6.53
N SER A 142 7.17 -1.25 -5.69
CA SER A 142 5.96 -2.04 -5.95
C SER A 142 5.17 -1.58 -7.18
N GLY A 143 5.55 -0.47 -7.81
CA GLY A 143 5.01 -0.07 -9.11
C GLY A 143 5.38 -1.00 -10.27
N THR A 144 6.47 -1.75 -10.15
CA THR A 144 7.00 -2.56 -11.27
C THR A 144 7.37 -3.97 -10.85
N ARG A 145 7.73 -4.20 -9.59
CA ARG A 145 8.21 -5.50 -9.10
C ARG A 145 7.85 -5.73 -7.64
N VAL A 146 8.15 -6.91 -7.12
CA VAL A 146 7.99 -7.19 -5.69
C VAL A 146 9.04 -6.43 -4.88
N PHE A 147 8.61 -5.65 -3.88
CA PHE A 147 9.51 -5.02 -2.92
C PHE A 147 9.81 -5.99 -1.78
N ARG A 148 11.10 -6.32 -1.58
CA ARG A 148 11.56 -7.17 -0.48
C ARG A 148 11.99 -6.30 0.69
N ASN A 149 11.25 -6.37 1.79
CA ASN A 149 11.58 -5.66 3.03
C ASN A 149 12.13 -6.64 4.08
N PRO A 150 13.45 -6.65 4.36
CA PRO A 150 14.03 -7.54 5.37
C PRO A 150 13.72 -7.10 6.82
N LEU A 151 13.30 -5.85 7.02
CA LEU A 151 12.97 -5.33 8.35
C LEU A 151 11.58 -5.79 8.83
N ALA A 152 10.73 -6.27 7.92
CA ALA A 152 9.40 -6.74 8.25
C ALA A 152 9.43 -8.15 8.85
N ILE A 153 8.80 -8.33 10.01
CA ILE A 153 8.53 -9.63 10.61
C ILE A 153 7.45 -10.34 9.76
N PRO A 154 7.65 -11.60 9.34
CA PRO A 154 6.75 -12.30 8.43
C PRO A 154 5.54 -12.92 9.15
N PHE A 155 4.63 -12.10 9.67
CA PHE A 155 3.38 -12.57 10.31
C PHE A 155 2.47 -13.32 9.33
N LEU A 156 2.38 -12.85 8.09
CA LEU A 156 1.56 -13.40 7.02
C LEU A 156 2.45 -14.18 6.04
N ARG A 157 2.16 -15.47 5.85
CA ARG A 157 2.89 -16.36 4.95
C ARG A 157 2.38 -16.25 3.49
N PRO A 158 3.24 -16.51 2.48
CA PRO A 158 2.79 -16.70 1.10
C PRO A 158 1.74 -17.81 1.05
N SER A 159 0.74 -17.65 0.17
CA SER A 159 -0.20 -18.74 -0.10
C SER A 159 0.49 -19.72 -1.04
N ALA A 160 0.51 -21.00 -0.67
CA ALA A 160 1.01 -22.10 -1.50
C ALA A 160 0.15 -22.27 -2.76
#